data_AF-A0A816XHV3-F1
#
_entry.id   AF-A0A816XHV3-F1
#
_cell.length_a   1.000
_cell.length_b   1.000
_cell.length_c   1.000
_cell.angle_alpha   90.00
_cell.angle_beta   90.00
_cell.angle_gamma   90.00
#
_symmetry.space_group_name_H-M   'P 1'
#
loop_
_entity.id
_entity.type
_entity.pdbx_description
1 polymer ?
#
loop_
_entity_poly.entity_id
_entity_poly.type
_entity_poly.pdbx_seq_one_letter_code
_entity_poly.pdbx_strand_id
1 'polypeptide(L)'
;MNSLNSVRIFIAYFKKCNFSVGNTLGSKIQRKYAMNFLNNVPFNIQVPSSLRDPKDATFSIDQLRNLQTIDDARSIALKYLHSFSNFASVWNSNTIHPETRRLLRMLIQIQTINAVCNGFYRLLDNTRIQLHADMMANAALNTKQYSNNYQYDTSRQQRSYDQRTKIFVVNGDCLDIASCFREKYQNCSPVVLNMASATCPGGGWRHGCGAQEENLHRRTNLFQCLEDSYQELVGKRSWNYPIPEFGGIYSPNVSVFRGSEARGYPFFPNGPEYISFIACAAYAYPSTTINKDGEMELYGSDVIQNTMKKMETIFKIALDNEHDTVILSAFGCGAFRNPPRHIAKLFRKLISEKYSRSFKYLIFAIIDDHNSMKSHNQDGNIKPFADIFNEPILSLNEF
;
A
#
# COMPACT_ATOMS: atom_id res chain seq x y z
N MET A 1 -17.49 14.73 -40.03
CA MET A 1 -18.92 14.34 -39.86
C MET A 1 -18.99 12.83 -39.71
N ASN A 2 -19.56 12.21 -38.68
CA ASN A 2 -20.02 12.66 -37.38
C ASN A 2 -19.80 11.49 -36.41
N SER A 3 -19.23 11.83 -35.27
CA SER A 3 -18.85 11.00 -34.13
C SER A 3 -20.05 10.57 -33.27
N LEU A 4 -21.17 10.21 -33.91
CA LEU A 4 -22.43 9.89 -33.23
C LEU A 4 -22.68 8.40 -32.96
N ASN A 5 -21.69 7.52 -33.21
CA ASN A 5 -21.83 6.07 -33.00
C ASN A 5 -21.17 5.50 -31.74
N SER A 6 -20.39 6.28 -30.99
CA SER A 6 -19.66 5.76 -29.82
C SER A 6 -20.39 5.96 -28.49
N VAL A 7 -21.52 6.68 -28.49
CA VAL A 7 -22.30 6.99 -27.28
C VAL A 7 -23.65 6.25 -27.25
N ARG A 8 -24.07 5.63 -28.36
CA ARG A 8 -25.30 4.80 -28.43
C ARG A 8 -25.10 3.32 -28.06
N ILE A 9 -23.86 2.86 -27.91
CA ILE A 9 -23.57 1.46 -27.55
C ILE A 9 -23.54 1.23 -26.02
N PHE A 10 -23.47 2.29 -25.20
CA PHE A 10 -23.39 2.12 -23.74
C PHE A 10 -24.75 2.10 -23.00
N ILE A 11 -25.86 2.41 -23.67
CA ILE A 11 -27.19 2.48 -23.03
C ILE A 11 -28.23 1.51 -23.67
N ALA A 12 -27.95 0.91 -24.83
CA ALA A 12 -28.93 0.05 -25.52
C ALA A 12 -28.88 -1.45 -25.13
N TYR A 13 -27.90 -1.93 -24.38
CA TYR A 13 -27.76 -3.37 -24.06
C TYR A 13 -28.58 -3.86 -22.84
N PHE A 14 -29.57 -3.09 -22.39
CA PHE A 14 -30.28 -3.42 -21.14
C PHE A 14 -31.81 -3.33 -21.18
N LYS A 15 -32.41 -3.38 -22.36
CA LYS A 15 -33.87 -3.51 -22.50
C LYS A 15 -34.25 -4.55 -23.56
N LYS A 16 -34.11 -5.83 -23.18
CA LYS A 16 -34.95 -6.98 -23.60
C LYS A 16 -34.16 -8.27 -23.33
N CYS A 17 -34.58 -9.03 -22.33
CA CYS A 17 -34.67 -10.50 -22.35
C CYS A 17 -35.03 -11.00 -20.94
N ASN A 18 -36.24 -11.54 -20.81
CA ASN A 18 -36.63 -12.42 -19.71
C ASN A 18 -35.89 -13.76 -19.89
N PHE A 19 -35.20 -14.26 -18.86
CA PHE A 19 -35.32 -15.62 -18.29
C PHE A 19 -34.11 -16.00 -17.39
N SER A 20 -34.48 -16.46 -16.19
CA SER A 20 -33.94 -17.47 -15.28
C SER A 20 -32.43 -17.76 -15.08
N VAL A 21 -32.08 -17.70 -13.78
CA VAL A 21 -31.00 -18.31 -12.99
C VAL A 21 -29.55 -17.84 -13.18
N GLY A 22 -29.05 -17.16 -12.13
CA GLY A 22 -27.66 -17.31 -11.67
C GLY A 22 -26.59 -16.33 -12.15
N ASN A 23 -26.81 -15.00 -12.19
CA ASN A 23 -25.72 -14.03 -12.46
C ASN A 23 -26.03 -12.56 -12.09
N THR A 24 -27.00 -12.33 -11.20
CA THR A 24 -27.56 -11.00 -10.92
C THR A 24 -26.79 -10.14 -9.93
N LEU A 25 -25.79 -10.67 -9.21
CA LEU A 25 -25.02 -9.90 -8.23
C LEU A 25 -23.90 -9.08 -8.89
N GLY A 26 -23.10 -9.68 -9.77
CA GLY A 26 -21.97 -9.02 -10.44
C GLY A 26 -22.37 -7.87 -11.37
N SER A 27 -23.47 -8.02 -12.12
CA SER A 27 -23.97 -6.99 -13.05
C SER A 27 -24.62 -5.80 -12.33
N LYS A 28 -25.28 -6.03 -11.19
CA LYS A 28 -25.80 -4.96 -10.33
C LYS A 28 -24.68 -4.20 -9.62
N ILE A 29 -23.64 -4.90 -9.16
CA ILE A 29 -22.44 -4.29 -8.57
C ILE A 29 -21.73 -3.41 -9.61
N GLN A 30 -21.45 -3.92 -10.81
CA GLN A 30 -20.83 -3.14 -11.88
C GLN A 30 -21.64 -1.90 -12.28
N ARG A 31 -22.97 -2.00 -12.37
CA ARG A 31 -23.84 -0.85 -12.67
C ARG A 31 -23.88 0.19 -11.55
N LYS A 32 -23.95 -0.25 -10.29
CA LYS A 32 -23.94 0.65 -9.13
C LYS A 32 -22.57 1.30 -8.94
N TYR A 33 -21.49 0.55 -9.16
CA TYR A 33 -20.12 1.07 -9.25
C TYR A 33 -20.04 2.15 -10.35
N ALA A 34 -20.40 1.85 -11.59
CA ALA A 34 -20.28 2.80 -12.68
C ALA A 34 -21.14 4.07 -12.50
N MET A 35 -22.33 3.97 -11.87
CA MET A 35 -23.23 5.11 -11.69
C MET A 35 -22.91 5.97 -10.46
N ASN A 36 -22.60 5.37 -9.30
CA ASN A 36 -22.33 6.13 -8.07
C ASN A 36 -20.88 6.63 -7.99
N PHE A 37 -19.93 5.93 -8.62
CA PHE A 37 -18.52 6.34 -8.64
C PHE A 37 -18.34 7.69 -9.33
N LEU A 38 -19.26 8.07 -10.23
CA LEU A 38 -19.26 9.37 -10.92
C LEU A 38 -19.55 10.57 -10.03
N ASN A 39 -20.24 10.37 -8.90
CA ASN A 39 -20.78 11.47 -8.10
C ASN A 39 -20.05 11.69 -6.76
N ASN A 40 -19.43 10.64 -6.19
CA ASN A 40 -18.84 10.67 -4.84
C ASN A 40 -17.37 10.22 -4.80
N VAL A 41 -16.53 10.64 -5.77
CA VAL A 41 -15.07 10.44 -5.67
C VAL A 41 -14.53 11.36 -4.57
N PRO A 42 -13.70 10.88 -3.64
CA PRO A 42 -12.96 11.74 -2.72
C PRO A 42 -12.18 12.81 -3.47
N PHE A 43 -11.88 13.92 -2.79
CA PHE A 43 -11.24 15.14 -3.31
C PHE A 43 -12.12 16.10 -4.13
N ASN A 44 -13.44 15.90 -4.23
CA ASN A 44 -14.28 16.67 -5.16
C ASN A 44 -13.73 16.62 -6.59
N ILE A 45 -13.02 15.55 -6.97
CA ILE A 45 -12.55 15.37 -8.34
C ILE A 45 -13.76 14.97 -9.17
N GLN A 46 -14.56 15.96 -9.57
CA GLN A 46 -15.32 15.85 -10.80
C GLN A 46 -14.30 15.83 -11.94
N VAL A 47 -13.77 14.64 -12.30
CA VAL A 47 -12.96 14.55 -13.52
C VAL A 47 -13.95 14.77 -14.67
N PRO A 48 -13.82 15.85 -15.48
CA PRO A 48 -14.64 16.00 -16.66
C PRO A 48 -14.43 14.78 -17.56
N SER A 49 -15.48 14.26 -18.17
CA SER A 49 -15.40 13.06 -19.03
C SER A 49 -14.31 13.17 -20.10
N SER A 50 -14.01 14.39 -20.55
CA SER A 50 -12.96 14.74 -21.52
C SER A 50 -11.53 14.60 -21.01
N LEU A 51 -11.30 14.59 -19.70
CA LEU A 51 -9.97 14.53 -19.05
C LEU A 51 -9.74 13.21 -18.29
N ARG A 52 -10.64 12.24 -18.46
CA ARG A 52 -10.53 10.93 -17.81
C ARG A 52 -9.56 10.00 -18.51
N ASP A 53 -9.51 10.07 -19.83
CA ASP A 53 -8.62 9.24 -20.63
C ASP A 53 -7.53 10.14 -21.25
N PRO A 54 -6.37 10.33 -20.59
CA PRO A 54 -5.29 11.11 -21.17
C PRO A 54 -4.83 10.42 -22.45
N LYS A 55 -5.12 11.04 -23.60
CA LYS A 55 -4.75 10.59 -24.94
C LYS A 55 -3.70 11.50 -25.59
N ASP A 56 -3.28 12.54 -24.86
CA ASP A 56 -2.38 13.58 -25.33
C ASP A 56 -0.89 13.15 -25.17
N ALA A 57 0.01 14.08 -25.51
CA ALA A 57 1.44 13.96 -25.25
C ALA A 57 1.76 13.63 -23.78
N THR A 58 3.02 13.30 -23.49
CA THR A 58 3.52 13.22 -22.12
C THR A 58 3.80 14.60 -21.55
N PHE A 59 3.71 14.77 -20.23
CA PHE A 59 4.21 15.98 -19.58
C PHE A 59 5.73 16.13 -19.75
N SER A 60 6.23 17.36 -19.82
CA SER A 60 7.66 17.68 -19.91
C SER A 60 8.32 17.82 -18.53
N ILE A 61 9.65 17.76 -18.51
CA ILE A 61 10.45 18.02 -17.29
C ILE A 61 10.18 19.43 -16.74
N ASP A 62 10.05 20.44 -17.60
CA ASP A 62 9.81 21.82 -17.17
C ASP A 62 8.42 22.01 -16.56
N GLN A 63 7.41 21.33 -17.10
CA GLN A 63 6.06 21.32 -16.49
C GLN A 63 6.08 20.76 -15.07
N LEU A 64 6.88 19.72 -14.82
CA LEU A 64 7.02 19.14 -13.48
C LEU A 64 7.82 20.04 -12.53
N ARG A 65 8.90 20.67 -13.01
CA ARG A 65 9.73 21.58 -12.19
C ARG A 65 8.99 22.84 -11.78
N ASN A 66 8.07 23.31 -12.63
CA ASN A 66 7.33 24.54 -12.43
C ASN A 66 5.99 24.34 -11.70
N LEU A 67 5.73 23.17 -11.10
CA LEU A 67 4.57 22.94 -10.24
C LEU A 67 4.60 23.90 -9.03
N GLN A 68 3.57 24.74 -8.89
CA GLN A 68 3.42 25.67 -7.77
C GLN A 68 2.21 25.35 -6.89
N THR A 69 1.16 24.78 -7.48
CA THR A 69 -0.11 24.53 -6.80
C THR A 69 -0.62 23.10 -7.03
N ILE A 70 -1.58 22.69 -6.20
CA ILE A 70 -2.32 21.43 -6.41
C ILE A 70 -3.09 21.43 -7.73
N ASP A 71 -3.55 22.59 -8.19
CA ASP A 71 -4.30 22.70 -9.45
C ASP A 71 -3.40 22.46 -10.66
N ASP A 72 -2.13 22.88 -10.60
CA ASP A 72 -1.12 22.53 -11.61
C ASP A 72 -0.91 21.01 -11.67
N ALA A 73 -0.75 20.38 -10.50
CA ALA A 73 -0.58 18.94 -10.39
C ALA A 73 -1.80 18.18 -10.92
N ARG A 74 -3.02 18.64 -10.61
CA ARG A 74 -4.28 18.08 -11.12
C ARG A 74 -4.39 18.24 -12.63
N SER A 75 -4.09 19.42 -13.15
CA SER A 75 -4.13 19.71 -14.58
C SER A 75 -3.20 18.78 -15.35
N ILE A 76 -1.95 18.61 -14.87
CA ILE A 76 -0.99 17.71 -15.50
C ILE A 76 -1.45 16.26 -15.41
N ALA A 77 -1.87 15.81 -14.22
CA ALA A 77 -2.29 14.44 -13.96
C ALA A 77 -3.44 13.98 -14.87
N LEU A 78 -4.40 14.86 -15.15
CA LEU A 78 -5.60 14.53 -15.93
C LEU A 78 -5.41 14.73 -17.43
N LYS A 79 -4.49 15.60 -17.85
CA LYS A 79 -4.28 15.91 -19.28
C LYS A 79 -3.29 14.97 -19.96
N TYR A 80 -2.18 14.63 -19.31
CA TYR A 80 -1.04 13.99 -19.98
C TYR A 80 -0.88 12.51 -19.60
N LEU A 81 -0.31 11.75 -20.54
CA LEU A 81 0.19 10.41 -20.26
C LEU A 81 1.33 10.45 -19.23
N HIS A 82 1.39 9.44 -18.36
CA HIS A 82 2.41 9.36 -17.31
C HIS A 82 3.78 9.04 -17.90
N SER A 83 4.69 10.02 -17.92
CA SER A 83 6.10 9.81 -18.26
C SER A 83 6.92 9.54 -17.01
N PHE A 84 7.12 8.25 -16.73
CA PHE A 84 7.91 7.81 -15.58
C PHE A 84 9.38 8.23 -15.68
N SER A 85 9.94 8.34 -16.88
CA SER A 85 11.32 8.82 -17.09
C SER A 85 11.47 10.31 -16.81
N ASN A 86 10.55 11.15 -17.32
CA ASN A 86 10.55 12.59 -17.01
C ASN A 86 10.29 12.83 -15.52
N PHE A 87 9.38 12.06 -14.92
CA PHE A 87 9.16 12.09 -13.48
C PHE A 87 10.44 11.74 -12.72
N ALA A 88 11.06 10.60 -13.00
CA ALA A 88 12.26 10.14 -12.30
C ALA A 88 13.43 11.13 -12.44
N SER A 89 13.57 11.77 -13.61
CA SER A 89 14.57 12.82 -13.84
C SER A 89 14.40 14.01 -12.89
N VAL A 90 13.16 14.47 -12.67
CA VAL A 90 12.89 15.58 -11.74
C VAL A 90 12.97 15.10 -10.29
N TRP A 91 12.42 13.92 -9.99
CA TRP A 91 12.35 13.36 -8.65
C TRP A 91 13.72 13.07 -8.03
N ASN A 92 14.62 12.48 -8.81
CA ASN A 92 15.97 12.12 -8.38
C ASN A 92 16.96 13.28 -8.49
N SER A 93 16.50 14.47 -8.91
CA SER A 93 17.32 15.68 -8.90
C SER A 93 17.68 16.09 -7.47
N ASN A 94 18.93 16.49 -7.26
CA ASN A 94 19.41 17.05 -5.99
C ASN A 94 18.87 18.46 -5.71
N THR A 95 18.28 19.13 -6.72
CA THR A 95 17.85 20.54 -6.62
C THR A 95 16.34 20.72 -6.48
N ILE A 96 15.57 19.64 -6.42
CA ILE A 96 14.10 19.74 -6.34
C ILE A 96 13.65 20.30 -4.99
N HIS A 97 12.78 21.31 -5.04
CA HIS A 97 12.23 21.95 -3.86
C HIS A 97 11.28 21.00 -3.10
N PRO A 98 11.25 21.00 -1.75
CA PRO A 98 10.36 20.15 -0.96
C PRO A 98 8.88 20.26 -1.34
N GLU A 99 8.38 21.47 -1.59
CA GLU A 99 7.00 21.69 -2.05
C GLU A 99 6.74 21.04 -3.42
N THR A 100 7.66 21.17 -4.38
CA THR A 100 7.56 20.48 -5.67
C THR A 100 7.54 18.96 -5.49
N ARG A 101 8.34 18.39 -4.56
CA ARG A 101 8.25 16.95 -4.23
C ARG A 101 6.85 16.56 -3.72
N ARG A 102 6.22 17.39 -2.89
CA ARG A 102 4.85 17.12 -2.40
C ARG A 102 3.85 17.15 -3.54
N LEU A 103 3.92 18.17 -4.41
CA LEU A 103 3.05 18.30 -5.58
C LEU A 103 3.20 17.14 -6.57
N LEU A 104 4.43 16.66 -6.80
CA LEU A 104 4.68 15.48 -7.62
C LEU A 104 4.01 14.21 -7.06
N ARG A 105 4.04 14.02 -5.74
CA ARG A 105 3.33 12.90 -5.11
C ARG A 105 1.81 13.02 -5.27
N MET A 106 1.28 14.24 -5.16
CA MET A 106 -0.15 14.51 -5.36
C MET A 106 -0.57 14.27 -6.81
N LEU A 107 0.26 14.64 -7.79
CA LEU A 107 0.05 14.30 -9.21
C LEU A 107 -0.09 12.78 -9.40
N ILE A 108 0.83 11.98 -8.85
CA ILE A 108 0.76 10.51 -8.94
C ILE A 108 -0.52 9.98 -8.31
N GLN A 109 -0.88 10.48 -7.13
CA GLN A 109 -2.13 10.14 -6.47
C GLN A 109 -3.35 10.38 -7.37
N ILE A 110 -3.44 11.55 -8.01
CA ILE A 110 -4.56 11.91 -8.88
C ILE A 110 -4.62 10.96 -10.07
N GLN A 111 -3.49 10.63 -10.69
CA GLN A 111 -3.44 9.66 -11.77
C GLN A 111 -3.80 8.24 -11.33
N THR A 112 -3.40 7.82 -10.12
CA THR A 112 -3.76 6.51 -9.55
C THR A 112 -5.25 6.41 -9.30
N ILE A 113 -5.85 7.43 -8.71
CA ILE A 113 -7.30 7.52 -8.54
C ILE A 113 -7.96 7.45 -9.92
N ASN A 114 -7.58 8.30 -10.87
CA ASN A 114 -8.14 8.33 -12.22
C ASN A 114 -8.07 6.95 -12.92
N ALA A 115 -6.94 6.24 -12.82
CA ALA A 115 -6.81 4.90 -13.38
C ALA A 115 -7.84 3.91 -12.79
N VAL A 116 -8.00 3.91 -11.46
CA VAL A 116 -8.99 3.09 -10.77
C VAL A 116 -10.42 3.50 -11.15
N CYS A 117 -10.70 4.81 -11.25
CA CYS A 117 -12.00 5.34 -11.67
C CYS A 117 -12.42 4.85 -13.05
N ASN A 118 -11.46 4.83 -13.98
CA ASN A 118 -11.68 4.39 -15.36
C ASN A 118 -11.72 2.88 -15.49
N GLY A 119 -11.15 2.16 -14.52
CA GLY A 119 -10.86 0.75 -14.65
C GLY A 119 -9.77 0.47 -15.67
N PHE A 120 -8.92 1.42 -16.04
CA PHE A 120 -7.77 1.18 -16.92
C PHE A 120 -6.76 2.33 -16.81
N TYR A 121 -5.53 2.09 -17.27
CA TYR A 121 -4.52 3.13 -17.52
C TYR A 121 -3.90 2.95 -18.91
N ARG A 122 -3.16 3.96 -19.37
CA ARG A 122 -2.40 3.92 -20.63
C ARG A 122 -0.91 3.95 -20.37
N LEU A 123 -0.17 3.18 -21.16
CA LEU A 123 1.27 3.26 -21.27
C LEU A 123 1.67 4.39 -22.24
N LEU A 124 2.97 4.65 -22.33
CA LEU A 124 3.54 5.72 -23.18
C LEU A 124 3.27 5.55 -24.68
N ASP A 125 3.13 4.31 -25.13
CA ASP A 125 2.77 3.92 -26.49
C ASP A 125 1.24 3.95 -26.75
N ASN A 126 0.47 4.53 -25.83
CA ASN A 126 -1.00 4.53 -25.79
C ASN A 126 -1.66 3.16 -25.57
N THR A 127 -0.89 2.09 -25.36
CA THR A 127 -1.43 0.77 -25.02
C THR A 127 -2.29 0.88 -23.76
N ARG A 128 -3.55 0.45 -23.87
CA ARG A 128 -4.50 0.46 -22.77
C ARG A 128 -4.38 -0.84 -21.98
N ILE A 129 -4.10 -0.71 -20.69
CA ILE A 129 -4.04 -1.82 -19.75
C ILE A 129 -5.26 -1.78 -18.83
N GLN A 130 -6.02 -2.87 -18.82
CA GLN A 130 -7.26 -2.97 -18.05
C GLN A 130 -6.95 -3.18 -16.56
N LEU A 131 -7.66 -2.46 -15.70
CA LEU A 131 -7.81 -2.77 -14.28
C LEU A 131 -9.13 -3.52 -14.09
N HIS A 132 -9.08 -4.61 -13.33
CA HIS A 132 -10.22 -5.48 -13.10
C HIS A 132 -11.08 -4.91 -11.97
N ALA A 133 -12.15 -4.19 -12.34
CA ALA A 133 -13.03 -3.50 -11.38
C ALA A 133 -13.72 -4.46 -10.39
N ASP A 134 -14.05 -5.66 -10.85
CA ASP A 134 -14.53 -6.77 -10.03
C ASP A 134 -13.50 -7.23 -9.00
N MET A 135 -12.23 -7.38 -9.39
CA MET A 135 -11.14 -7.73 -8.47
C MET A 135 -10.92 -6.62 -7.42
N MET A 136 -10.91 -5.36 -7.84
CA MET A 136 -10.79 -4.22 -6.93
C MET A 136 -11.97 -4.12 -5.95
N ALA A 137 -13.19 -4.36 -6.43
CA ALA A 137 -14.38 -4.41 -5.60
C ALA A 137 -14.35 -5.57 -4.61
N ASN A 138 -13.93 -6.76 -5.07
CA ASN A 138 -13.78 -7.94 -4.21
C ASN A 138 -12.73 -7.72 -3.12
N ALA A 139 -11.59 -7.09 -3.44
CA ALA A 139 -10.59 -6.71 -2.45
C ALA A 139 -11.21 -5.83 -1.36
N ALA A 140 -11.92 -4.76 -1.76
CA ALA A 140 -12.55 -3.81 -0.84
C ALA A 140 -13.73 -4.39 -0.04
N LEU A 141 -14.50 -5.32 -0.61
CA LEU A 141 -15.61 -6.02 0.05
C LEU A 141 -15.13 -7.02 1.09
N ASN A 142 -14.03 -7.70 0.81
CA ASN A 142 -13.43 -8.69 1.70
C ASN A 142 -12.42 -8.07 2.68
N THR A 143 -12.21 -6.75 2.64
CA THR A 143 -11.44 -6.05 3.67
C THR A 143 -12.15 -6.14 5.02
N LYS A 144 -11.45 -6.64 6.03
CA LYS A 144 -11.98 -6.81 7.40
C LYS A 144 -11.08 -6.18 8.45
N GLN A 145 -11.70 -5.62 9.48
CA GLN A 145 -11.01 -5.13 10.67
C GLN A 145 -10.98 -6.22 11.75
N TYR A 146 -9.81 -6.39 12.35
CA TYR A 146 -9.58 -7.18 13.55
C TYR A 146 -9.65 -6.24 14.75
N SER A 147 -10.64 -6.43 15.62
CA SER A 147 -10.78 -5.66 16.86
C SER A 147 -9.90 -6.26 17.98
N ASN A 148 -9.77 -5.52 19.09
CA ASN A 148 -9.01 -5.99 20.26
C ASN A 148 -9.53 -7.34 20.82
N ASN A 149 -10.82 -7.62 20.63
CA ASN A 149 -11.48 -8.84 21.14
C ASN A 149 -11.76 -9.85 20.01
N TYR A 150 -11.16 -9.67 18.83
CA TYR A 150 -11.35 -10.59 17.71
C TYR A 150 -10.93 -12.01 18.09
N GLN A 151 -11.80 -12.97 17.80
CA GLN A 151 -11.52 -14.38 18.04
C GLN A 151 -10.86 -14.97 16.79
N TYR A 152 -9.55 -15.17 16.87
CA TYR A 152 -8.76 -15.77 15.81
C TYR A 152 -9.05 -17.28 15.69
N ASP A 153 -8.94 -17.83 14.48
CA ASP A 153 -9.06 -19.27 14.27
C ASP A 153 -7.89 -20.01 14.93
N THR A 154 -8.17 -20.74 16.01
CA THR A 154 -7.17 -21.47 16.80
C THR A 154 -6.36 -22.46 15.96
N SER A 155 -6.97 -23.13 14.97
CA SER A 155 -6.27 -24.08 14.12
C SER A 155 -5.22 -23.40 13.24
N ARG A 156 -5.56 -22.20 12.73
CA ARG A 156 -4.62 -21.37 11.96
C ARG A 156 -3.52 -20.79 12.82
N GLN A 157 -3.84 -20.41 14.07
CA GLN A 157 -2.84 -19.89 15.01
C GLN A 157 -1.83 -20.95 15.47
N GLN A 158 -2.23 -22.23 15.52
CA GLN A 158 -1.38 -23.35 15.90
C GLN A 158 -0.64 -23.98 14.71
N ARG A 159 -0.80 -23.44 13.50
CA ARG A 159 -0.09 -23.90 12.31
C ARG A 159 1.42 -23.86 12.55
N SER A 160 2.08 -24.96 12.19
CA SER A 160 3.52 -25.14 12.34
C SER A 160 4.09 -25.82 11.10
N TYR A 161 5.29 -25.41 10.69
CA TYR A 161 6.06 -25.98 9.60
C TYR A 161 7.17 -26.90 10.12
N ASP A 162 7.55 -27.87 9.28
CA ASP A 162 8.65 -28.80 9.56
C ASP A 162 10.00 -28.09 9.65
N GLN A 163 10.16 -26.94 8.99
CA GLN A 163 11.37 -26.14 9.05
C GLN A 163 11.14 -24.89 9.91
N ARG A 164 12.23 -24.38 10.49
CA ARG A 164 12.17 -23.07 11.16
C ARG A 164 11.89 -21.98 10.14
N THR A 165 11.16 -20.96 10.57
CA THR A 165 10.89 -19.74 9.82
C THR A 165 12.20 -19.13 9.33
N LYS A 166 12.36 -18.98 8.01
CA LYS A 166 13.53 -18.31 7.43
C LYS A 166 13.34 -16.81 7.49
N ILE A 167 14.39 -16.08 7.87
CA ILE A 167 14.35 -14.63 8.00
C ILE A 167 15.27 -14.01 6.97
N PHE A 168 14.83 -12.94 6.32
CA PHE A 168 15.65 -12.14 5.41
C PHE A 168 15.59 -10.67 5.80
N VAL A 169 16.72 -9.97 5.68
CA VAL A 169 16.80 -8.51 5.80
C VAL A 169 17.22 -7.96 4.45
N VAL A 170 16.34 -7.19 3.81
CA VAL A 170 16.52 -6.78 2.41
C VAL A 170 16.43 -5.26 2.32
N ASN A 171 17.43 -4.65 1.69
CA ASN A 171 17.41 -3.25 1.32
C ASN A 171 16.56 -3.08 0.07
N GLY A 172 15.28 -2.77 0.26
CA GLY A 172 14.35 -2.65 -0.84
C GLY A 172 12.94 -2.28 -0.45
N ASP A 173 12.21 -1.80 -1.46
CA ASP A 173 10.82 -1.37 -1.32
C ASP A 173 9.92 -2.58 -1.11
N CYS A 174 9.01 -2.52 -0.14
CA CYS A 174 8.18 -3.66 0.24
C CYS A 174 7.34 -4.25 -0.90
N LEU A 175 6.93 -3.46 -1.90
CA LEU A 175 6.20 -3.98 -3.06
C LEU A 175 7.16 -4.58 -4.09
N ASP A 176 8.30 -3.94 -4.35
CA ASP A 176 9.30 -4.49 -5.25
C ASP A 176 9.84 -5.84 -4.72
N ILE A 177 10.06 -5.96 -3.39
CA ILE A 177 10.40 -7.23 -2.73
C ILE A 177 9.27 -8.26 -2.86
N ALA A 178 8.01 -7.85 -2.62
CA ALA A 178 6.88 -8.77 -2.71
C ALA A 178 6.67 -9.31 -4.13
N SER A 179 6.80 -8.46 -5.16
CA SER A 179 6.72 -8.87 -6.57
C SER A 179 7.85 -9.85 -6.91
N CYS A 180 9.11 -9.51 -6.61
CA CYS A 180 10.25 -10.39 -6.84
C CYS A 180 10.10 -11.74 -6.12
N PHE A 181 9.66 -11.72 -4.86
CA PHE A 181 9.45 -12.94 -4.08
C PHE A 181 8.39 -13.86 -4.71
N ARG A 182 7.27 -13.29 -5.21
CA ARG A 182 6.21 -14.07 -5.85
C ARG A 182 6.65 -14.72 -7.15
N GLU A 183 7.46 -14.03 -7.94
CA GLU A 183 8.03 -14.58 -9.18
C GLU A 183 8.91 -15.81 -8.89
N LYS A 184 9.72 -15.74 -7.83
CA LYS A 184 10.64 -16.81 -7.42
C LYS A 184 9.97 -17.96 -6.67
N TYR A 185 8.95 -17.66 -5.86
CA TYR A 185 8.30 -18.62 -4.96
C TYR A 185 6.78 -18.72 -5.21
N GLN A 186 6.41 -19.27 -6.37
CA GLN A 186 5.02 -19.33 -6.85
C GLN A 186 4.04 -20.08 -5.91
N ASN A 187 4.55 -20.95 -5.02
CA ASN A 187 3.75 -21.72 -4.06
C ASN A 187 3.69 -21.07 -2.66
N CYS A 188 4.11 -19.81 -2.53
CA CYS A 188 4.02 -19.04 -1.30
C CYS A 188 2.94 -17.97 -1.41
N SER A 189 2.37 -17.59 -0.26
CA SER A 189 1.31 -16.59 -0.15
C SER A 189 1.81 -15.43 0.71
N PRO A 190 2.54 -14.46 0.13
CA PRO A 190 3.05 -13.31 0.86
C PRO A 190 1.97 -12.27 1.17
N VAL A 191 2.06 -11.68 2.35
CA VAL A 191 1.28 -10.51 2.77
C VAL A 191 2.22 -9.37 3.17
N VAL A 192 1.88 -8.15 2.76
CA VAL A 192 2.71 -6.95 3.01
C VAL A 192 2.17 -6.17 4.21
N LEU A 193 3.05 -5.79 5.13
CA LEU A 193 2.74 -4.85 6.20
C LEU A 193 2.58 -3.43 5.65
N ASN A 194 1.39 -2.86 5.78
CA ASN A 194 1.17 -1.42 5.72
C ASN A 194 1.41 -0.84 7.13
N MET A 195 2.49 -0.06 7.30
CA MET A 195 2.82 0.68 8.53
C MET A 195 1.87 1.86 8.70
N ALA A 196 0.63 1.54 9.06
CA ALA A 196 -0.51 2.43 8.93
C ALA A 196 -0.55 3.51 10.00
N SER A 197 -1.14 4.66 9.64
CA SER A 197 -1.70 5.60 10.59
C SER A 197 -2.87 4.95 11.34
N ALA A 198 -2.90 5.15 12.65
CA ALA A 198 -3.99 4.64 13.49
C ALA A 198 -5.33 5.31 13.16
N THR A 199 -5.32 6.57 12.72
CA THR A 199 -6.51 7.42 12.64
C THR A 199 -6.90 7.82 11.22
N CYS A 200 -5.94 7.85 10.29
CA CYS A 200 -6.16 8.35 8.93
C CYS A 200 -5.82 7.26 7.91
N PRO A 201 -6.78 6.73 7.14
CA PRO A 201 -6.48 5.78 6.07
C PRO A 201 -5.52 6.40 5.06
N GLY A 202 -4.37 5.76 4.85
CA GLY A 202 -3.35 6.27 3.95
C GLY A 202 -2.53 7.44 4.52
N GLY A 203 -2.61 7.70 5.82
CA GLY A 203 -1.84 8.74 6.49
C GLY A 203 -2.02 10.11 5.81
N GLY A 204 -0.91 10.72 5.41
CA GLY A 204 -0.90 12.01 4.74
C GLY A 204 -0.91 11.94 3.21
N TRP A 205 -1.33 10.83 2.59
CA TRP A 205 -1.12 10.63 1.14
C TRP A 205 -1.79 11.71 0.29
N ARG A 206 -2.95 12.22 0.75
CA ARG A 206 -3.71 13.37 0.21
C ARG A 206 -2.94 14.67 0.12
N HIS A 207 -1.92 14.83 0.96
CA HIS A 207 -1.15 16.06 1.14
C HIS A 207 0.30 15.91 0.66
N GLY A 208 0.59 14.88 -0.14
CA GLY A 208 1.91 14.61 -0.69
C GLY A 208 2.92 14.08 0.33
N CYS A 209 2.48 13.51 1.46
CA CYS A 209 3.38 12.86 2.42
C CYS A 209 4.04 11.61 1.83
N GLY A 210 5.19 11.24 2.38
CA GLY A 210 6.15 10.35 1.73
C GLY A 210 6.57 9.11 2.51
N ALA A 211 5.82 8.67 3.52
CA ALA A 211 6.17 7.43 4.22
C ALA A 211 5.66 6.21 3.42
N GLN A 212 5.91 5.02 3.98
CA GLN A 212 5.59 3.74 3.35
C GLN A 212 4.08 3.64 3.03
N GLU A 213 3.20 3.94 3.99
CA GLU A 213 1.76 3.88 3.80
C GLU A 213 1.28 4.76 2.63
N GLU A 214 1.77 6.01 2.54
CA GLU A 214 1.38 6.90 1.44
C GLU A 214 1.88 6.41 0.09
N ASN A 215 3.06 5.76 0.07
CA ASN A 215 3.61 5.15 -1.14
C ASN A 215 2.73 3.99 -1.62
N LEU A 216 2.29 3.13 -0.70
CA LEU A 216 1.35 2.05 -0.99
C LEU A 216 0.03 2.59 -1.58
N HIS A 217 -0.51 3.68 -1.03
CA HIS A 217 -1.74 4.31 -1.55
C HIS A 217 -1.55 4.91 -2.95
N ARG A 218 -0.36 5.41 -3.28
CA ARG A 218 -0.05 5.90 -4.63
C ARG A 218 0.10 4.79 -5.66
N ARG A 219 0.38 3.55 -5.26
CA ARG A 219 0.69 2.43 -6.17
C ARG A 219 -0.41 1.39 -6.32
N THR A 220 -1.48 1.52 -5.53
CA THR A 220 -2.50 0.49 -5.39
C THR A 220 -3.91 1.08 -5.33
N ASN A 221 -4.92 0.21 -5.26
CA ASN A 221 -6.29 0.59 -4.94
C ASN A 221 -6.62 0.52 -3.42
N LEU A 222 -5.62 0.55 -2.52
CA LEU A 222 -5.83 0.49 -1.07
C LEU A 222 -6.81 1.53 -0.53
N PHE A 223 -6.89 2.70 -1.16
CA PHE A 223 -7.85 3.73 -0.77
C PHE A 223 -9.31 3.24 -0.84
N GLN A 224 -9.66 2.37 -1.80
CA GLN A 224 -10.99 1.74 -1.83
C GLN A 224 -11.18 0.72 -0.71
N CYS A 225 -10.08 0.11 -0.25
CA CYS A 225 -10.08 -0.90 0.82
C CYS A 225 -10.14 -0.26 2.20
N LEU A 226 -9.52 0.90 2.40
CA LEU A 226 -9.32 1.47 3.74
C LEU A 226 -10.19 2.71 4.03
N GLU A 227 -10.54 3.52 3.04
CA GLU A 227 -11.27 4.76 3.29
C GLU A 227 -12.79 4.55 3.43
N ASP A 228 -13.38 5.17 4.45
CA ASP A 228 -14.81 5.07 4.74
C ASP A 228 -15.69 5.72 3.66
N SER A 229 -15.17 6.72 2.94
CA SER A 229 -15.86 7.41 1.84
C SER A 229 -16.22 6.47 0.67
N TYR A 230 -15.53 5.34 0.51
CA TYR A 230 -15.84 4.37 -0.56
C TYR A 230 -16.86 3.31 -0.13
N GLN A 231 -17.29 3.27 1.12
CA GLN A 231 -18.26 2.28 1.60
C GLN A 231 -19.60 2.35 0.84
N GLU A 232 -20.03 3.53 0.41
CA GLU A 232 -21.26 3.68 -0.39
C GLU A 232 -21.18 2.99 -1.76
N LEU A 233 -19.96 2.90 -2.30
CA LEU A 233 -19.66 2.33 -3.61
C LEU A 233 -19.45 0.83 -3.54
N VAL A 234 -18.76 0.37 -2.50
CA VAL A 234 -18.37 -1.05 -2.34
C VAL A 234 -19.39 -1.86 -1.54
N GLY A 235 -20.23 -1.21 -0.74
CA GLY A 235 -21.14 -1.85 0.22
C GLY A 235 -20.82 -1.41 1.65
N LYS A 236 -21.86 -1.23 2.48
CA LYS A 236 -21.69 -0.79 3.86
C LYS A 236 -20.90 -1.84 4.64
N ARG A 237 -19.75 -1.44 5.21
CA ARG A 237 -18.92 -2.30 6.05
C ARG A 237 -19.46 -2.30 7.48
N SER A 238 -19.07 -3.33 8.24
CA SER A 238 -19.38 -3.42 9.67
C SER A 238 -18.38 -2.67 10.56
N TRP A 239 -17.41 -2.00 9.96
CA TRP A 239 -16.28 -1.36 10.65
C TRP A 239 -15.93 -0.04 9.94
N ASN A 240 -15.31 0.88 10.68
CA ASN A 240 -14.79 2.15 10.20
C ASN A 240 -13.38 2.36 10.77
N TYR A 241 -12.63 3.32 10.22
CA TYR A 241 -11.46 3.86 10.93
C TYR A 241 -11.91 4.60 12.21
N PRO A 242 -11.10 4.67 13.26
CA PRO A 242 -9.67 4.32 13.37
C PRO A 242 -9.36 2.80 13.50
N ILE A 243 -8.08 2.44 13.36
CA ILE A 243 -7.57 1.08 13.64
C ILE A 243 -7.60 0.84 15.16
N PRO A 244 -8.18 -0.27 15.66
CA PRO A 244 -8.18 -0.61 17.08
C PRO A 244 -6.75 -0.77 17.62
N GLU A 245 -6.54 -0.44 18.90
CA GLU A 245 -5.19 -0.37 19.49
C GLU A 245 -4.38 -1.65 19.34
N PHE A 246 -4.98 -2.83 19.59
CA PHE A 246 -4.35 -4.14 19.42
C PHE A 246 -4.93 -4.89 18.20
N GLY A 247 -5.49 -4.12 17.27
CA GLY A 247 -6.11 -4.61 16.05
C GLY A 247 -5.32 -4.29 14.79
N GLY A 248 -5.98 -4.52 13.67
CA GLY A 248 -5.45 -4.25 12.33
C GLY A 248 -6.53 -4.42 11.28
N ILE A 249 -6.22 -4.06 10.03
CA ILE A 249 -7.13 -4.23 8.89
C ILE A 249 -6.45 -5.11 7.86
N TYR A 250 -7.12 -6.18 7.46
CA TYR A 250 -6.66 -7.07 6.39
C TYR A 250 -7.35 -6.72 5.08
N SER A 251 -6.57 -6.47 4.03
CA SER A 251 -7.06 -6.21 2.66
C SER A 251 -6.54 -7.28 1.69
N PRO A 252 -7.38 -8.23 1.26
CA PRO A 252 -6.95 -9.30 0.35
C PRO A 252 -6.84 -8.82 -1.10
N ASN A 253 -5.88 -9.37 -1.85
CA ASN A 253 -5.80 -9.26 -3.32
C ASN A 253 -5.95 -7.83 -3.87
N VAL A 254 -5.32 -6.87 -3.21
CA VAL A 254 -5.30 -5.47 -3.64
C VAL A 254 -4.51 -5.36 -4.94
N SER A 255 -5.03 -4.58 -5.88
CA SER A 255 -4.38 -4.34 -7.17
C SER A 255 -3.19 -3.40 -7.02
N VAL A 256 -1.99 -3.91 -7.31
CA VAL A 256 -0.74 -3.15 -7.42
C VAL A 256 -0.43 -2.96 -8.90
N PHE A 257 -0.33 -1.72 -9.36
CA PHE A 257 -0.21 -1.44 -10.80
C PHE A 257 0.81 -0.36 -11.13
N ARG A 258 1.66 0.00 -10.16
CA ARG A 258 2.77 0.94 -10.34
C ARG A 258 4.04 0.47 -9.68
N GLY A 259 5.18 0.78 -10.32
CA GLY A 259 6.51 0.62 -9.75
C GLY A 259 6.84 1.65 -8.67
N SER A 260 8.05 1.56 -8.14
CA SER A 260 8.54 2.36 -7.02
C SER A 260 8.73 3.85 -7.35
N GLU A 261 8.74 4.67 -6.29
CA GLU A 261 8.92 6.13 -6.35
C GLU A 261 10.23 6.52 -7.03
N ALA A 262 11.33 5.80 -6.71
CA ALA A 262 12.64 6.03 -7.31
C ALA A 262 12.68 5.82 -8.83
N ARG A 263 11.82 4.93 -9.36
CA ARG A 263 11.65 4.67 -10.80
C ARG A 263 10.60 5.58 -11.46
N GLY A 264 10.02 6.50 -10.69
CA GLY A 264 9.00 7.42 -11.16
C GLY A 264 7.61 6.81 -11.32
N TYR A 265 7.26 5.83 -10.49
CA TYR A 265 5.92 5.22 -10.45
C TYR A 265 5.41 4.70 -11.83
N PRO A 266 6.23 3.97 -12.60
CA PRO A 266 5.83 3.47 -13.92
C PRO A 266 4.60 2.58 -13.77
N PHE A 267 3.61 2.74 -14.65
CA PHE A 267 2.52 1.77 -14.77
C PHE A 267 3.06 0.43 -15.26
N PHE A 268 2.47 -0.68 -14.80
CA PHE A 268 2.90 -2.01 -15.20
C PHE A 268 2.44 -2.36 -16.62
N PRO A 269 3.32 -2.83 -17.51
CA PRO A 269 2.93 -3.13 -18.90
C PRO A 269 2.06 -4.39 -19.02
N ASN A 270 2.13 -5.29 -18.04
CA ASN A 270 1.48 -6.61 -18.08
C ASN A 270 0.18 -6.69 -17.26
N GLY A 271 -0.34 -5.54 -16.78
CA GLY A 271 -1.50 -5.52 -15.89
C GLY A 271 -1.15 -5.44 -14.41
N PRO A 272 -2.18 -5.37 -13.54
CA PRO A 272 -1.98 -5.32 -12.09
C PRO A 272 -1.50 -6.66 -11.53
N GLU A 273 -0.66 -6.59 -10.50
CA GLU A 273 -0.41 -7.69 -9.58
C GLU A 273 -1.41 -7.63 -8.41
N TYR A 274 -1.65 -8.75 -7.74
CA TYR A 274 -2.61 -8.84 -6.64
C TYR A 274 -1.92 -9.25 -5.35
N ILE A 275 -1.77 -8.32 -4.42
CA ILE A 275 -1.04 -8.54 -3.16
C ILE A 275 -1.97 -8.26 -1.98
N SER A 276 -1.88 -9.08 -0.94
CA SER A 276 -2.64 -8.85 0.30
C SER A 276 -1.86 -7.95 1.26
N PHE A 277 -2.57 -7.16 2.05
CA PHE A 277 -1.99 -6.20 2.97
C PHE A 277 -2.55 -6.34 4.39
N ILE A 278 -1.70 -6.08 5.38
CA ILE A 278 -2.09 -5.92 6.79
C ILE A 278 -1.75 -4.49 7.20
N ALA A 279 -2.77 -3.68 7.46
CA ALA A 279 -2.60 -2.36 8.07
C ALA A 279 -2.57 -2.51 9.59
N CYS A 280 -1.43 -2.17 10.19
CA CYS A 280 -1.26 -2.11 11.65
C CYS A 280 -0.50 -0.84 12.01
N ALA A 281 -0.90 -0.19 13.10
CA ALA A 281 -0.33 1.09 13.52
C ALA A 281 0.64 0.90 14.69
N ALA A 282 1.90 1.31 14.49
CA ALA A 282 2.88 1.46 15.57
C ALA A 282 2.52 2.67 16.46
N TYR A 283 3.03 2.71 17.69
CA TYR A 283 2.92 3.92 18.50
C TYR A 283 3.77 5.04 17.90
N ALA A 284 3.19 6.22 17.78
CA ALA A 284 3.90 7.43 17.37
C ALA A 284 4.56 8.09 18.59
N TYR A 285 5.84 8.41 18.48
CA TYR A 285 6.63 9.13 19.48
C TYR A 285 6.55 8.50 20.88
N PRO A 286 6.79 7.18 21.03
CA PRO A 286 6.71 6.54 22.33
C PRO A 286 7.79 7.09 23.28
N SER A 287 7.54 7.01 24.58
CA SER A 287 8.56 7.30 25.59
C SER A 287 9.77 6.38 25.40
N THR A 288 10.96 6.97 25.42
CA THR A 288 12.24 6.25 25.24
C THR A 288 13.23 6.57 26.35
N THR A 289 14.16 5.66 26.61
CA THR A 289 15.31 5.84 27.51
C THR A 289 16.59 5.38 26.82
N ILE A 290 17.75 5.72 27.40
CA ILE A 290 19.05 5.18 27.00
C ILE A 290 19.42 4.06 27.97
N ASN A 291 19.76 2.89 27.44
CA ASN A 291 20.16 1.76 28.26
C ASN A 291 21.64 1.81 28.65
N LYS A 292 22.11 0.79 29.39
CA LYS A 292 23.49 0.71 29.89
C LYS A 292 24.56 0.69 28.79
N ASP A 293 24.18 0.23 27.60
CA ASP A 293 25.06 0.14 26.43
C ASP A 293 25.03 1.41 25.56
N GLY A 294 24.31 2.46 26.01
CA GLY A 294 24.16 3.70 25.27
C GLY A 294 23.12 3.64 24.14
N GLU A 295 22.34 2.55 24.05
CA GLU A 295 21.33 2.39 23.01
C GLU A 295 19.97 2.95 23.44
N MET A 296 19.26 3.59 22.51
CA MET A 296 17.88 4.03 22.74
C MET A 296 16.92 2.83 22.75
N GLU A 297 16.04 2.79 23.75
CA GLU A 297 15.00 1.77 23.89
C GLU A 297 13.68 2.38 24.36
N LEU A 298 12.61 1.60 24.29
CA LEU A 298 11.29 2.02 24.74
C LEU A 298 11.29 2.04 26.27
N TYR A 299 10.71 3.09 26.86
CA TYR A 299 10.65 3.26 28.30
C TYR A 299 9.29 2.85 28.86
N GLY A 300 9.30 2.00 29.88
CA GLY A 300 8.11 1.51 30.57
C GLY A 300 7.67 0.12 30.08
N SER A 301 7.41 -0.78 31.03
CA SER A 301 6.98 -2.16 30.76
C SER A 301 5.73 -2.23 29.89
N ASP A 302 4.77 -1.34 30.14
CA ASP A 302 3.48 -1.35 29.45
C ASP A 302 3.62 -0.92 27.99
N VAL A 303 4.48 0.07 27.71
CA VAL A 303 4.80 0.50 26.34
C VAL A 303 5.43 -0.64 25.56
N ILE A 304 6.38 -1.36 26.18
CA ILE A 304 7.04 -2.51 25.57
C ILE A 304 6.04 -3.64 25.30
N GLN A 305 5.24 -4.01 26.30
CA GLN A 305 4.24 -5.08 26.19
C GLN A 305 3.19 -4.75 25.13
N ASN A 306 2.68 -3.52 25.11
CA ASN A 306 1.67 -3.09 24.15
C ASN A 306 2.24 -2.98 22.72
N THR A 307 3.50 -2.57 22.58
CA THR A 307 4.21 -2.62 21.29
C THR A 307 4.34 -4.07 20.80
N MET A 308 4.74 -4.99 21.68
CA MET A 308 4.79 -6.42 21.33
C MET A 308 3.41 -6.98 20.96
N LYS A 309 2.32 -6.57 21.62
CA LYS A 309 0.95 -6.97 21.24
C LYS A 309 0.61 -6.51 19.82
N LYS A 310 0.91 -5.26 19.46
CA LYS A 310 0.71 -4.74 18.10
C LYS A 310 1.52 -5.52 17.06
N MET A 311 2.77 -5.84 17.37
CA MET A 311 3.63 -6.67 16.50
C MET A 311 3.07 -8.09 16.34
N GLU A 312 2.57 -8.68 17.43
CA GLU A 312 1.92 -9.99 17.43
C GLU A 312 0.63 -9.99 16.60
N THR A 313 -0.15 -8.91 16.62
CA THR A 313 -1.34 -8.75 15.78
C THR A 313 -1.03 -8.89 14.29
N ILE A 314 0.13 -8.42 13.82
CA ILE A 314 0.55 -8.61 12.42
C ILE A 314 0.62 -10.11 12.07
N PHE A 315 1.26 -10.91 12.93
CA PHE A 315 1.39 -12.35 12.71
C PHE A 315 0.07 -13.09 12.87
N LYS A 316 -0.74 -12.74 13.87
CA LYS A 316 -2.05 -13.35 14.08
C LYS A 316 -2.97 -13.13 12.87
N ILE A 317 -3.01 -11.91 12.32
CA ILE A 317 -3.78 -11.60 11.11
C ILE A 317 -3.23 -12.36 9.90
N ALA A 318 -1.92 -12.45 9.73
CA ALA A 318 -1.32 -13.20 8.63
C ALA A 318 -1.73 -14.68 8.65
N LEU A 319 -1.61 -15.33 9.83
CA LEU A 319 -2.00 -16.73 10.02
C LEU A 319 -3.50 -16.95 9.83
N ASP A 320 -4.33 -16.05 10.36
CA ASP A 320 -5.79 -16.13 10.26
C ASP A 320 -6.29 -16.01 8.81
N ASN A 321 -5.47 -15.45 7.91
CA ASN A 321 -5.72 -15.41 6.47
C ASN A 321 -4.78 -16.34 5.68
N GLU A 322 -4.20 -17.34 6.37
CA GLU A 322 -3.44 -18.46 5.82
C GLU A 322 -2.17 -18.08 5.04
N HIS A 323 -1.65 -16.87 5.26
CA HIS A 323 -0.39 -16.44 4.68
C HIS A 323 0.78 -17.20 5.32
N ASP A 324 1.68 -17.67 4.46
CA ASP A 324 2.89 -18.39 4.89
C ASP A 324 4.15 -17.52 4.89
N THR A 325 4.03 -16.31 4.37
CA THR A 325 5.11 -15.36 4.21
C THR A 325 4.64 -13.97 4.60
N VAL A 326 5.43 -13.25 5.39
CA VAL A 326 5.12 -11.86 5.78
C VAL A 326 6.27 -10.94 5.35
N ILE A 327 5.94 -9.96 4.52
CA ILE A 327 6.85 -8.86 4.16
C ILE A 327 6.65 -7.75 5.18
N LEU A 328 7.58 -7.65 6.11
CA LEU A 328 7.66 -6.67 7.19
C LEU A 328 8.50 -5.45 6.77
N SER A 329 8.54 -4.46 7.65
CA SER A 329 9.40 -3.26 7.55
C SER A 329 9.88 -2.85 8.95
N ALA A 330 10.66 -1.76 9.04
CA ALA A 330 11.10 -1.17 10.31
C ALA A 330 9.93 -0.48 11.03
N PHE A 331 9.06 -1.28 11.64
CA PHE A 331 7.75 -0.88 12.19
C PHE A 331 7.86 0.35 13.12
N GLY A 332 7.31 1.48 12.68
CA GLY A 332 7.30 2.74 13.43
C GLY A 332 8.66 3.48 13.55
N CYS A 333 9.72 3.01 12.89
CA CYS A 333 11.09 3.52 13.08
C CYS A 333 11.41 4.80 12.29
N GLY A 334 10.58 5.13 11.30
CA GLY A 334 10.68 6.38 10.53
C GLY A 334 10.00 7.56 11.23
N ALA A 335 8.93 8.10 10.63
CA ALA A 335 8.21 9.28 11.12
C ALA A 335 7.69 9.17 12.58
N PHE A 336 7.44 7.94 13.05
CA PHE A 336 6.93 7.65 14.40
C PHE A 336 8.03 7.50 15.46
N ARG A 337 9.31 7.59 15.08
CA ARG A 337 10.47 7.66 15.99
C ARG A 337 10.61 6.51 16.99
N ASN A 338 10.21 5.30 16.62
CA ASN A 338 10.54 4.13 17.44
C ASN A 338 12.05 3.79 17.28
N PRO A 339 12.73 3.35 18.35
CA PRO A 339 14.14 2.96 18.30
C PRO A 339 14.32 1.66 17.50
N PRO A 340 14.97 1.65 16.32
CA PRO A 340 14.95 0.50 15.42
C PRO A 340 15.60 -0.75 16.01
N ARG A 341 16.70 -0.59 16.75
CA ARG A 341 17.38 -1.72 17.40
C ARG A 341 16.50 -2.40 18.44
N HIS A 342 15.76 -1.63 19.23
CA HIS A 342 14.85 -2.21 20.21
C HIS A 342 13.63 -2.86 19.53
N ILE A 343 13.05 -2.24 18.49
CA ILE A 343 11.99 -2.87 17.70
C ILE A 343 12.46 -4.19 17.08
N ALA A 344 13.67 -4.25 16.53
CA ALA A 344 14.24 -5.50 16.03
C ALA A 344 14.41 -6.55 17.14
N LYS A 345 14.90 -6.16 18.34
CA LYS A 345 14.99 -7.04 19.52
C LYS A 345 13.62 -7.61 19.91
N LEU A 346 12.57 -6.79 19.89
CA LEU A 346 11.19 -7.22 20.20
C LEU A 346 10.61 -8.17 19.15
N PHE A 347 10.85 -7.92 17.85
CA PHE A 347 10.47 -8.90 16.80
C PHE A 347 11.22 -10.22 16.99
N ARG A 348 12.54 -10.19 17.21
CA ARG A 348 13.34 -11.40 17.44
C ARG A 348 12.81 -12.21 18.61
N LYS A 349 12.55 -11.55 19.75
CA LYS A 349 11.97 -12.18 20.93
C LYS A 349 10.64 -12.86 20.58
N LEU A 350 9.70 -12.10 20.02
CA LEU A 350 8.38 -12.58 19.63
C LEU A 350 8.45 -13.80 18.68
N ILE A 351 9.31 -13.72 17.66
CA ILE A 351 9.50 -14.81 16.70
C ILE A 351 10.08 -16.04 17.40
N SER A 352 11.13 -15.88 18.20
CA SER A 352 11.79 -17.01 18.87
C SER A 352 10.88 -17.73 19.87
N GLU A 353 10.04 -16.99 20.60
CA GLU A 353 9.19 -17.54 21.66
C GLU A 353 7.90 -18.17 21.12
N LYS A 354 7.32 -17.60 20.06
CA LYS A 354 5.96 -17.97 19.61
C LYS A 354 5.83 -18.36 18.15
N TYR A 355 6.66 -17.82 17.25
CA TYR A 355 6.46 -17.93 15.79
C TYR A 355 7.64 -18.58 15.04
N SER A 356 8.48 -19.33 15.75
CA SER A 356 9.73 -19.89 15.20
C SER A 356 9.53 -20.91 14.08
N ARG A 357 8.31 -21.43 13.93
CA ARG A 357 7.90 -22.37 12.87
C ARG A 357 6.54 -22.03 12.26
N SER A 358 6.01 -20.82 12.49
CA SER A 358 4.64 -20.49 12.05
C SER A 358 4.57 -19.97 10.62
N PHE A 359 5.71 -19.54 10.05
CA PHE A 359 5.81 -19.02 8.69
C PHE A 359 6.93 -19.75 7.95
N LYS A 360 6.85 -19.82 6.62
CA LYS A 360 8.00 -20.25 5.81
C LYS A 360 9.05 -19.14 5.78
N TYR A 361 8.60 -17.89 5.62
CA TYR A 361 9.48 -16.73 5.42
C TYR A 361 8.98 -15.48 6.16
N LEU A 362 9.89 -14.77 6.83
CA LEU A 362 9.68 -13.41 7.32
C LEU A 362 10.73 -12.52 6.68
N ILE A 363 10.30 -11.52 5.91
CA ILE A 363 11.20 -10.68 5.11
C ILE A 363 11.08 -9.25 5.59
N PHE A 364 12.14 -8.71 6.19
CA PHE A 364 12.23 -7.30 6.57
C PHE A 364 12.71 -6.49 5.36
N ALA A 365 11.76 -5.97 4.58
CA ALA A 365 12.02 -5.05 3.47
C ALA A 365 12.09 -3.62 4.02
N ILE A 366 13.31 -3.07 4.11
CA ILE A 366 13.59 -1.78 4.75
C ILE A 366 14.37 -0.90 3.76
N ILE A 367 13.90 0.34 3.58
CA ILE A 367 14.65 1.40 2.89
C ILE A 367 14.97 2.48 3.92
N ASP A 368 16.23 2.91 3.96
CA ASP A 368 16.61 4.12 4.66
C ASP A 368 16.29 5.34 3.79
N ASP A 369 15.49 6.24 4.36
CA ASP A 369 14.99 7.44 3.71
C ASP A 369 15.38 8.72 4.48
N HIS A 370 14.73 9.84 4.15
CA HIS A 370 14.90 11.11 4.87
C HIS A 370 14.57 11.08 6.38
N ASN A 371 13.90 10.04 6.88
CA ASN A 371 13.62 9.81 8.30
C ASN A 371 14.66 8.90 8.97
N SER A 372 15.72 8.53 8.25
CA SER A 372 16.83 7.71 8.74
C SER A 372 18.02 8.60 9.15
N MET A 373 18.97 8.03 9.90
CA MET A 373 20.15 8.76 10.42
C MET A 373 19.78 9.97 11.28
N LYS A 374 18.69 9.86 12.07
CA LYS A 374 18.24 10.87 13.04
C LYS A 374 18.66 10.48 14.45
N SER A 375 18.39 11.35 15.41
CA SER A 375 18.74 11.10 16.82
C SER A 375 18.19 9.77 17.37
N HIS A 376 17.04 9.32 16.89
CA HIS A 376 16.40 8.05 17.29
C HIS A 376 16.86 6.83 16.48
N ASN A 377 17.61 7.00 15.39
CA ASN A 377 18.05 5.93 14.48
C ASN A 377 19.37 6.28 13.76
N GLN A 378 20.43 6.51 14.54
CA GLN A 378 21.72 7.00 14.03
C GLN A 378 22.42 6.03 13.06
N ASP A 379 22.14 4.72 13.17
CA ASP A 379 22.64 3.67 12.28
C ASP A 379 21.74 3.42 11.05
N GLY A 380 20.72 4.26 10.84
CA GLY A 380 19.62 3.97 9.94
C GLY A 380 18.64 2.95 10.54
N ASN A 381 17.68 2.50 9.73
CA ASN A 381 16.67 1.55 10.15
C ASN A 381 17.04 0.10 9.77
N ILE A 382 17.78 -0.12 8.69
CA ILE A 382 18.06 -1.48 8.20
C ILE A 382 19.16 -2.19 8.99
N LYS A 383 20.28 -1.51 9.28
CA LYS A 383 21.43 -2.10 9.97
C LYS A 383 21.07 -2.71 11.33
N PRO A 384 20.25 -2.04 12.18
CA PRO A 384 19.83 -2.66 13.44
C PRO A 384 19.07 -3.97 13.28
N PHE A 385 18.28 -4.13 12.22
CA PHE A 385 17.58 -5.39 11.94
C PHE A 385 18.56 -6.49 11.50
N ALA A 386 19.48 -6.18 10.58
CA ALA A 386 20.52 -7.11 10.15
C ALA A 386 21.36 -7.62 11.34
N ASP A 387 21.86 -6.71 12.17
CA ASP A 387 22.65 -7.04 13.36
C ASP A 387 21.88 -7.91 14.35
N ILE A 388 20.62 -7.56 14.65
CA ILE A 388 19.82 -8.29 15.64
C ILE A 388 19.41 -9.66 15.13
N PHE A 389 19.09 -9.81 13.85
CA PHE A 389 18.76 -11.12 13.28
C PHE A 389 19.99 -11.96 12.92
N ASN A 390 21.19 -11.36 12.93
CA ASN A 390 22.43 -11.96 12.43
C ASN A 390 22.27 -12.42 10.97
N GLU A 391 21.69 -11.54 10.16
CA GLU A 391 21.45 -11.76 8.73
C GLU A 391 22.22 -10.72 7.91
N PRO A 392 22.77 -11.09 6.73
CA PRO A 392 23.33 -10.10 5.83
C PRO A 392 22.22 -9.18 5.30
N ILE A 393 22.59 -7.95 4.95
CA ILE A 393 21.71 -7.05 4.20
C ILE A 393 21.80 -7.45 2.72
N LEU A 394 20.71 -7.97 2.18
CA LEU A 394 20.60 -8.30 0.76
C LEU A 394 20.09 -7.09 -0.03
N SER A 395 20.65 -6.83 -1.20
CA SER A 395 20.00 -5.99 -2.21
C SER A 395 18.87 -6.75 -2.91
N LEU A 396 17.99 -6.03 -3.62
CA LEU A 396 16.94 -6.65 -4.43
C LEU A 396 17.49 -7.65 -5.46
N ASN A 397 18.70 -7.46 -5.99
CA ASN A 397 19.29 -8.36 -6.98
C ASN A 397 19.92 -9.62 -6.35
N GLU A 398 20.35 -9.53 -5.09
CA GLU A 398 20.93 -10.66 -4.34
C GLU A 398 19.85 -11.55 -3.71
N PHE A 399 18.68 -10.96 -3.43
CA PHE A 399 17.50 -11.63 -2.88
C PHE A 399 16.82 -12.55 -3.90
#